data_AF-A0A9R1CAL6-F1
#
_entry.id   AF-A0A9R1CAL6-F1
#
_cell.length_a   1.000
_cell.length_b   1.000
_cell.length_c   1.000
_cell.angle_alpha   90.00
_cell.angle_beta   90.00
_cell.angle_gamma   90.00
#
_symmetry.space_group_name_H-M   'P 1'
#
loop_
_entity.id
_entity.type
_entity.pdbx_description
1 polymer ?
#
loop_
_entity_poly.entity_id
_entity_poly.type
_entity_poly.pdbx_seq_one_letter_code
_entity_poly.pdbx_strand_id
1 'polypeptide(L)' 'MKASECKCCKCGKQAVAFWPVIDPDIPSHPYCRKCLDKEKLQAMIAIYGDKGEELFKQFNNQLKKKKT' A
#
# COMPACT_ATOMS: atom_id res chain seq x y z
N MET A 1 15.71 1.53 -9.44
CA MET A 1 15.06 2.77 -9.01
C MET A 1 14.39 2.53 -7.66
N LYS A 2 14.62 3.39 -6.66
CA LYS A 2 14.01 3.30 -5.33
C LYS A 2 12.75 4.17 -5.29
N ALA A 3 11.76 3.77 -4.49
CA ALA A 3 10.54 4.56 -4.35
C ALA A 3 10.80 5.96 -3.76
N SER A 4 11.84 6.09 -2.92
CA SER A 4 12.30 7.37 -2.36
C SER A 4 12.87 8.33 -3.41
N GLU A 5 13.07 7.90 -4.65
CA GLU A 5 13.51 8.75 -5.76
C GLU A 5 12.32 9.23 -6.61
N CYS A 6 11.10 8.75 -6.32
CA CYS A 6 9.89 9.04 -7.08
C CYS A 6 8.89 9.90 -6.30
N LYS A 7 7.98 10.55 -7.03
CA LYS A 7 6.79 11.17 -6.44
C LYS A 7 5.62 10.19 -6.48
N CYS A 8 4.72 10.30 -5.50
CA CYS A 8 3.48 9.56 -5.42
C CYS A 8 2.63 9.84 -6.67
N CYS A 9 2.24 8.80 -7.39
CA CYS A 9 1.46 8.91 -8.62
C CYS A 9 0.06 9.54 -8.42
N LYS A 10 -0.45 9.61 -7.18
CA LYS A 10 -1.77 10.20 -6.86
C LYS A 10 -1.71 11.65 -6.38
N CYS A 11 -0.67 12.04 -5.65
CA CYS A 11 -0.66 13.33 -4.94
C CYS A 11 0.67 14.10 -4.99
N GLY A 12 1.67 13.60 -5.73
CA GLY A 12 2.95 14.29 -5.92
C GLY A 12 3.88 14.32 -4.70
N LYS A 13 3.44 13.89 -3.51
CA LYS A 13 4.29 13.78 -2.31
C LYS A 13 5.36 12.71 -2.47
N GLN A 14 6.41 12.76 -1.63
CA GLN A 14 7.49 11.78 -1.67
C GLN A 14 6.97 10.34 -1.55
N ALA A 15 7.32 9.48 -2.52
CA ALA A 15 6.93 8.08 -2.47
C ALA A 15 7.82 7.28 -1.51
N VAL A 16 7.24 6.24 -0.92
CA VAL A 16 7.89 5.38 0.09
C VAL A 16 7.91 3.91 -0.32
N ALA A 17 7.04 3.49 -1.24
CA ALA A 17 7.04 2.15 -1.81
C ALA A 17 6.43 2.16 -3.21
N PHE A 18 6.77 1.14 -3.98
CA PHE A 18 6.03 0.78 -5.19
C PHE A 18 4.92 -0.22 -4.84
N TRP A 19 3.77 -0.09 -5.48
CA TRP A 19 2.61 -0.97 -5.31
C TRP A 19 1.75 -0.96 -6.60
N PRO A 20 1.11 -2.07 -7.01
CA PRO A 20 1.23 -3.41 -6.44
C PRO A 20 2.60 -4.05 -6.70
N VAL A 21 3.03 -4.96 -5.81
CA VAL A 21 4.23 -5.79 -6.00
C VAL A 21 3.75 -7.21 -6.24
N ILE A 22 3.27 -7.48 -7.46
CA ILE A 22 2.72 -8.78 -7.85
C ILE A 22 3.71 -9.52 -8.74
N ASP A 23 4.29 -8.82 -9.72
CA ASP A 23 5.17 -9.42 -10.73
C ASP A 23 6.12 -8.35 -11.31
N PRO A 24 7.40 -8.66 -11.62
CA PRO A 24 8.31 -7.75 -12.33
C PRO A 24 7.77 -7.22 -13.67
N ASP A 25 6.93 -8.00 -14.35
CA ASP A 25 6.34 -7.68 -15.64
C ASP A 25 5.06 -6.83 -15.51
N ILE A 26 4.51 -6.68 -14.29
CA ILE A 26 3.35 -5.82 -14.03
C ILE A 26 3.86 -4.46 -13.51
N PRO A 27 3.50 -3.34 -14.16
CA PRO A 27 3.94 -2.02 -13.74
C PRO A 27 3.54 -1.70 -12.29
N SER A 28 4.54 -1.62 -11.41
CA SER A 28 4.37 -1.14 -10.04
C SER A 28 4.40 0.39 -10.01
N HIS A 29 3.49 1.02 -9.27
CA HIS A 29 3.40 2.48 -9.20
C HIS A 29 3.93 3.04 -7.86
N PRO A 30 4.60 4.20 -7.86
CA PRO A 30 5.12 4.80 -6.63
C PRO A 30 4.01 5.47 -5.82
N TYR A 31 3.92 5.17 -4.53
CA TYR A 31 2.95 5.77 -3.61
C TYR A 31 3.61 6.34 -2.35
N CYS A 32 3.07 7.46 -1.84
CA CYS A 32 3.34 7.90 -0.48
C CYS A 32 2.56 7.03 0.52
N ARG A 33 2.97 7.01 1.80
CA ARG A 33 2.36 6.16 2.85
C ARG A 33 0.83 6.27 2.89
N LYS A 34 0.29 7.50 2.95
CA LYS A 34 -1.16 7.75 3.06
C LYS A 34 -1.95 7.23 1.85
N CYS A 35 -1.43 7.42 0.64
CA CYS A 35 -2.10 6.93 -0.57
C CYS A 35 -1.97 5.41 -0.69
N LEU A 36 -0.80 4.86 -0.37
CA LEU A 36 -0.59 3.42 -0.35
C LEU A 36 -1.55 2.69 0.58
N ASP A 37 -1.78 3.22 1.78
CA ASP A 37 -2.69 2.61 2.75
C ASP A 37 -4.14 2.60 2.24
N LYS A 38 -4.55 3.63 1.49
CA LYS A 38 -5.87 3.68 0.83
C LYS A 38 -6.00 2.64 -0.28
N GLU A 39 -5.01 2.53 -1.16
CA GLU A 39 -5.02 1.55 -2.25
C GLU A 39 -5.04 0.11 -1.70
N LYS A 40 -4.28 -0.15 -0.63
CA LYS A 40 -4.30 -1.46 0.04
C LYS A 40 -5.66 -1.76 0.66
N LEU A 41 -6.28 -0.78 1.32
CA LEU A 41 -7.62 -0.94 1.88
C LEU A 41 -8.65 -1.23 0.76
N GLN A 42 -8.61 -0.48 -0.34
CA GLN A 42 -9.50 -0.71 -1.47
C GLN A 42 -9.30 -2.09 -2.09
N ALA A 43 -8.06 -2.53 -2.27
CA ALA A 43 -7.76 -3.89 -2.74
C ALA A 43 -8.31 -4.96 -1.78
N MET A 44 -8.15 -4.76 -0.47
CA MET A 44 -8.70 -5.68 0.54
C MET A 44 -10.23 -5.72 0.51
N ILE A 45 -10.91 -4.59 0.36
CA ILE A 45 -12.36 -4.53 0.23
C ILE A 45 -12.80 -5.21 -1.07
N ALA A 46 -12.09 -5.00 -2.17
CA ALA A 46 -12.41 -5.63 -3.45
C ALA A 46 -12.28 -7.16 -3.40
N ILE A 47 -11.32 -7.69 -2.64
CA ILE A 47 -11.08 -9.14 -2.52
C ILE A 47 -12.00 -9.79 -1.46
N TYR A 48 -12.22 -9.12 -0.33
CA TYR A 48 -12.86 -9.72 0.86
C TYR A 48 -14.24 -9.13 1.20
N GLY A 49 -14.75 -8.20 0.40
CA GLY A 49 -16.02 -7.51 0.64
C GLY A 49 -16.02 -6.73 1.96
N ASP A 50 -17.14 -6.79 2.69
CA ASP A 50 -17.36 -6.05 3.95
C ASP A 50 -16.31 -6.36 5.04
N LYS A 51 -15.63 -7.52 4.95
CA LYS A 51 -14.57 -7.91 5.89
C LYS A 51 -13.22 -7.21 5.62
N GLY A 52 -13.07 -6.57 4.46
CA GLY A 52 -11.79 -6.00 4.02
C GLY A 52 -11.23 -4.93 4.95
N GLU A 53 -12.08 -4.09 5.52
CA GLU A 53 -11.65 -3.03 6.45
C GLU A 53 -11.13 -3.60 7.77
N GLU A 54 -11.84 -4.56 8.35
CA GLU A 54 -11.44 -5.19 9.61
C GLU A 54 -10.12 -5.96 9.45
N LEU A 55 -9.98 -6.73 8.36
CA LEU A 55 -8.74 -7.42 8.05
C LEU A 55 -7.57 -6.42 7.87
N PHE A 56 -7.79 -5.28 7.20
CA PHE A 56 -6.76 -4.26 7.02
C PHE A 56 -6.27 -3.68 8.35
N LYS A 57 -7.19 -3.42 9.29
CA LYS A 57 -6.85 -2.98 10.66
C LYS A 57 -6.01 -4.04 11.39
N GLN A 58 -6.40 -5.32 11.31
CA GLN A 58 -5.68 -6.42 11.94
C GLN A 58 -4.25 -6.56 11.38
N PHE A 59 -4.09 -6.56 10.05
CA PHE A 59 -2.77 -6.62 9.41
C PHE A 59 -1.88 -5.46 9.83
N ASN A 60 -2.40 -4.23 9.84
CA ASN A 60 -1.62 -3.07 10.26
C ASN A 60 -1.22 -3.11 11.74
N ASN A 61 -2.09 -3.62 12.62
CA ASN A 61 -1.75 -3.78 14.04
C ASN A 61 -0.67 -4.86 14.26
N GLN A 62 -0.71 -5.96 13.50
CA GLN A 62 0.34 -6.99 13.56
C GLN A 62 1.70 -6.45 13.11
N LEU A 63 1.74 -5.63 12.05
CA LEU A 63 2.97 -4.99 11.57
C LEU A 63 3.57 -4.01 12.58
N LYS A 64 2.73 -3.31 13.35
CA LYS A 64 3.18 -2.41 14.43
C LYS A 64 3.81 -3.20 15.59
N LYS A 65 3.22 -4.33 15.97
CA LYS A 65 3.73 -5.18 17.06
C LYS A 65 5.07 -5.84 16.73
N LYS A 66 5.32 -6.20 15.46
CA LYS A 66 6.60 -6.80 15.02
C LYS A 66 7.79 -5.83 14.95
N LYS A 67 7.57 -4.53 15.17
CA LYS A 67 8.62 -3.49 15.18
C LYS A 67 9.07 -3.08 16.58
N THR A 68 8.52 -3.72 17.61
CA THR A 68 8.91 -3.65 19.03
C THR A 68 9.64 -4.93 19.38
#